data_AF-A0A7S1HMB4-F1
#
_entry.id   AF-A0A7S1HMB4-F1
#
_cell.length_a   1.000
_cell.length_b   1.000
_cell.length_c   1.000
_cell.angle_alpha   90.00
_cell.angle_beta   90.00
_cell.angle_gamma   90.00
#
_symmetry.space_group_name_H-M   'P 1'
#
loop_
_entity.id
_entity.type
_entity.pdbx_description
1 polymer ?
#
loop_
_entity_poly.entity_id
_entity_poly.type
_entity_poly.pdbx_seq_one_letter_code
_entity_poly.pdbx_strand_id
1 'polypeptide(L)'
;RKASGYALSMGWEDKPLEIALMQTILVALGVPWLLYMGWKQRRLGPKDYDPDEDGDITPTEMMMFVFKNSSFFLDYSGSLTMVAAYVLSFGRDLDYQRMELQLWACSSILLWCNLLNVIMPFKFFGILVIIIYKMLIGDFFKFFAVYVIMIAAFSQAIFCLFQMPELPSDTGGIDVDPLQAFLKLVWVSLGDVDDAGLISVTREPNLTLTVYMIWVMLSTVLLINLLIAMMGQTFTSDMEDTHGAWVFPFAHLVLTYEKMLSPQNMARHRTGVPGHAESDGNTTDESLRREPFYEIVVQENRKKLNEQSKAMEDRRSHKMVLDAVQSYGDGMRECTETLKAMQYAMEEVEDERKNLFSSTVDAKAVEGVGGWLP
;
A
#
# COMPACT_ATOMS: atom_id res chain seq x y z
N ARG A 1 -11.83 39.44 16.16
CA ARG A 1 -12.99 39.75 15.26
C ARG A 1 -12.74 40.90 14.28
N LYS A 2 -12.12 42.05 14.63
CA LYS A 2 -11.84 43.13 13.66
C LYS A 2 -10.68 42.88 12.67
N ALA A 3 -9.73 41.98 12.98
CA ALA A 3 -8.63 41.63 12.06
C ALA A 3 -9.02 40.60 10.97
N SER A 4 -10.15 39.89 11.13
CA SER A 4 -10.62 38.88 10.18
C SER A 4 -11.41 39.47 9.01
N GLY A 5 -11.83 40.74 9.11
CA GLY A 5 -12.62 41.42 8.08
C GLY A 5 -11.80 42.00 6.93
N TYR A 6 -10.49 42.20 7.11
CA TYR A 6 -9.63 42.82 6.09
C TYR A 6 -9.10 41.85 5.04
N ALA A 7 -9.13 40.54 5.31
CA ALA A 7 -8.63 39.51 4.39
C ALA A 7 -9.70 38.98 3.42
N LEU A 8 -10.98 39.24 3.70
CA LEU A 8 -12.12 38.62 3.01
C LEU A 8 -12.84 39.55 2.03
N SER A 9 -12.33 40.77 1.81
CA SER A 9 -12.93 41.74 0.89
C SER A 9 -11.97 42.27 -0.17
N MET A 10 -10.79 41.65 -0.37
CA MET A 10 -9.85 42.15 -1.38
C MET A 10 -10.31 41.69 -2.77
N GLY A 11 -10.96 42.60 -3.50
CA GLY A 11 -11.16 42.44 -4.94
C GLY A 11 -9.81 42.37 -5.66
N TRP A 12 -9.80 41.98 -6.94
CA TRP A 12 -8.58 41.93 -7.76
C TRP A 12 -7.79 43.25 -7.73
N GLU A 13 -8.48 44.39 -7.57
CA GLU A 13 -7.90 45.74 -7.44
C GLU A 13 -7.24 46.02 -6.08
N ASP A 14 -7.65 45.31 -5.01
CA ASP A 14 -7.13 45.48 -3.65
C ASP A 14 -6.06 44.43 -3.28
N LYS A 15 -5.88 43.39 -4.11
CA LYS A 15 -4.81 42.41 -3.92
C LYS A 15 -3.46 43.09 -4.11
N PRO A 16 -2.46 42.83 -3.25
CA PRO A 16 -1.12 43.35 -3.48
C PRO A 16 -0.63 42.87 -4.85
N LEU A 17 -0.09 43.80 -5.64
CA LEU A 17 0.31 43.58 -7.03
C LEU A 17 1.16 42.31 -7.21
N GLU A 18 2.03 42.02 -6.25
CA GLU A 18 2.88 40.84 -6.21
C GLU A 18 2.10 39.51 -6.27
N ILE A 19 0.98 39.41 -5.54
CA ILE A 19 0.16 38.18 -5.51
C ILE A 19 -0.60 38.02 -6.83
N ALA A 20 -1.18 39.09 -7.36
CA ALA A 20 -1.88 39.05 -8.64
C ALA A 20 -0.91 38.72 -9.80
N LEU A 21 0.29 39.27 -9.79
CA LEU A 21 1.35 38.94 -10.75
C LEU A 21 1.79 37.47 -10.62
N MET A 22 1.99 36.96 -9.41
CA MET A 22 2.34 35.56 -9.21
C MET A 22 1.23 34.62 -9.71
N GLN A 23 -0.04 34.90 -9.39
CA GLN A 23 -1.17 34.08 -9.85
C GLN A 23 -1.30 34.07 -11.37
N THR A 24 -1.18 35.25 -12.01
CA THR A 24 -1.24 35.37 -13.47
C THR A 24 -0.09 34.62 -14.14
N ILE A 25 1.13 34.73 -13.63
CA ILE A 25 2.29 33.96 -14.15
C ILE A 25 2.08 32.46 -13.96
N LEU A 26 1.61 32.04 -12.78
CA LEU A 26 1.38 30.65 -12.46
C LEU A 26 0.34 30.02 -13.40
N VAL A 27 -0.73 30.74 -13.72
CA VAL A 27 -1.75 30.26 -14.66
C VAL A 27 -1.26 30.33 -16.10
N ALA A 28 -0.60 31.43 -16.51
CA ALA A 28 -0.13 31.62 -17.87
C ALA A 28 0.97 30.63 -18.28
N LEU A 29 1.86 30.24 -17.38
CA LEU A 29 2.94 29.28 -17.65
C LEU A 29 2.59 27.87 -17.17
N GLY A 30 2.04 27.75 -15.96
CA GLY A 30 1.80 26.47 -15.30
C GLY A 30 0.69 25.67 -15.94
N VAL A 31 -0.46 26.29 -16.25
CA VAL A 31 -1.61 25.55 -16.83
C VAL A 31 -1.29 24.99 -18.22
N PRO A 32 -0.75 25.76 -19.18
CA PRO A 32 -0.38 25.20 -20.48
C PRO A 32 0.67 24.11 -20.37
N TRP A 33 1.63 24.24 -19.44
CA TRP A 33 2.65 23.22 -19.19
C TRP A 33 2.06 21.93 -18.63
N LEU A 34 1.20 22.02 -17.61
CA LEU A 34 0.52 20.86 -17.02
C LEU A 34 -0.39 20.17 -18.03
N LEU A 35 -1.15 20.93 -18.82
CA LEU A 35 -1.98 20.38 -19.88
C LEU A 35 -1.14 19.71 -20.98
N TYR A 36 -0.01 20.30 -21.36
CA TYR A 36 0.91 19.70 -22.32
C TYR A 36 1.52 18.40 -21.78
N MET A 37 1.97 18.40 -20.52
CA MET A 37 2.55 17.22 -19.86
C MET A 37 1.51 16.10 -19.72
N GLY A 38 0.31 16.43 -19.23
CA GLY A 38 -0.80 15.48 -19.15
C GLY A 38 -1.15 14.93 -20.54
N TRP A 39 -1.24 15.79 -21.56
CA TRP A 39 -1.54 15.35 -22.92
C TRP A 39 -0.46 14.45 -23.52
N LYS A 40 0.82 14.69 -23.22
CA LYS A 40 1.95 13.87 -23.67
C LYS A 40 2.01 12.52 -22.95
N GLN A 41 1.60 12.48 -21.69
CA GLN A 41 1.62 11.27 -20.86
C GLN A 41 0.36 10.40 -21.00
N ARG A 42 -0.69 10.90 -21.65
CA ARG A 42 -1.95 10.17 -21.83
C ARG A 42 -1.76 8.86 -22.60
N ARG A 43 -2.35 7.80 -22.09
CA ARG A 43 -2.42 6.47 -22.70
C ARG A 43 -3.89 6.11 -22.87
N LEU A 44 -4.48 6.71 -23.90
CA LEU A 44 -5.91 6.59 -24.24
C LEU A 44 -6.11 5.72 -25.49
N GLY A 45 -5.14 4.86 -25.83
CA GLY A 45 -5.29 3.95 -26.97
C GLY A 45 -6.37 2.91 -26.70
N PRO A 46 -7.05 2.38 -27.74
CA PRO A 46 -7.99 1.27 -27.58
C PRO A 46 -7.38 0.06 -26.86
N LYS A 47 -6.11 -0.27 -27.20
CA LYS A 47 -5.31 -1.32 -26.55
C LYS A 47 -4.85 -1.01 -25.11
N ASP A 48 -4.97 0.25 -24.68
CA ASP A 48 -4.67 0.61 -23.28
C ASP A 48 -5.88 0.34 -22.37
N TYR A 49 -7.07 0.30 -22.95
CA TYR A 49 -8.35 0.08 -22.27
C TYR A 49 -8.71 -1.41 -22.20
N ASP A 50 -8.43 -2.12 -23.29
CA ASP A 50 -8.64 -3.57 -23.45
C ASP A 50 -7.32 -4.18 -23.96
N PRO A 51 -6.42 -4.61 -23.05
CA PRO A 51 -5.12 -5.16 -23.40
C PRO A 51 -5.19 -6.53 -24.09
N ASP A 52 -6.22 -7.31 -23.80
CA ASP A 52 -6.49 -8.67 -24.28
C ASP A 52 -7.41 -8.71 -25.51
N GLU A 53 -7.99 -7.58 -25.89
CA GLU A 53 -8.86 -7.40 -27.06
C GLU A 53 -10.06 -8.36 -27.05
N ASP A 54 -10.57 -8.70 -25.86
CA ASP A 54 -11.67 -9.64 -25.69
C ASP A 54 -13.06 -8.95 -25.78
N GLY A 55 -13.07 -7.61 -25.73
CA GLY A 55 -14.27 -6.77 -25.83
C GLY A 55 -15.05 -6.60 -24.52
N ASP A 56 -14.63 -7.23 -23.43
CA ASP A 56 -15.29 -7.19 -22.12
C ASP A 56 -14.39 -6.50 -21.09
N ILE A 57 -14.63 -5.20 -20.87
CA ILE A 57 -13.81 -4.41 -19.95
C ILE A 57 -14.01 -4.88 -18.52
N THR A 58 -13.03 -5.60 -17.99
CA THR A 58 -13.09 -6.04 -16.60
C THR A 58 -12.84 -4.86 -15.65
N PRO A 59 -13.38 -4.89 -14.41
CA PRO A 59 -13.09 -3.87 -13.42
C PRO A 59 -11.58 -3.68 -13.19
N THR A 60 -10.79 -4.75 -13.33
CA THR A 60 -9.33 -4.76 -13.16
C THR A 60 -8.60 -4.05 -14.32
N GLU A 61 -9.04 -4.20 -15.56
CA GLU A 61 -8.49 -3.45 -16.71
C GLU A 61 -8.83 -1.97 -16.62
N MET A 62 -10.09 -1.63 -16.30
CA MET A 62 -10.49 -0.24 -16.08
C MET A 62 -9.64 0.40 -14.97
N MET A 63 -9.34 -0.37 -13.93
CA MET A 63 -8.47 0.03 -12.83
C MET A 63 -7.04 0.31 -13.28
N MET A 64 -6.48 -0.59 -14.09
CA MET A 64 -5.14 -0.47 -14.63
C MET A 64 -5.04 0.72 -15.58
N PHE A 65 -6.09 0.98 -16.35
CA PHE A 65 -6.22 2.17 -17.20
C PHE A 65 -6.18 3.45 -16.38
N VAL A 66 -6.92 3.51 -15.26
CA VAL A 66 -6.90 4.66 -14.34
C VAL A 66 -5.50 4.87 -13.75
N PHE A 67 -4.84 3.79 -13.33
CA PHE A 67 -3.48 3.85 -12.82
C PHE A 67 -2.47 4.37 -13.87
N LYS A 68 -2.53 3.85 -15.10
CA LYS A 68 -1.67 4.28 -16.21
C LYS A 68 -1.86 5.76 -16.56
N ASN A 69 -3.05 6.31 -16.32
CA ASN A 69 -3.42 7.69 -16.64
C ASN A 69 -3.56 8.59 -15.40
N SER A 70 -3.05 8.17 -14.23
CA SER A 70 -3.23 8.91 -12.96
C SER A 70 -2.65 10.33 -13.04
N SER A 71 -1.45 10.49 -13.62
CA SER A 71 -0.84 11.81 -13.86
C SER A 71 -1.69 12.68 -14.77
N PHE A 72 -2.24 12.12 -15.85
CA PHE A 72 -3.12 12.86 -16.76
C PHE A 72 -4.37 13.38 -16.04
N PHE A 73 -5.01 12.54 -15.22
CA PHE A 73 -6.19 12.95 -14.45
C PHE A 73 -5.87 14.04 -13.42
N LEU A 74 -4.74 13.92 -12.72
CA LEU A 74 -4.31 14.91 -11.74
C LEU A 74 -3.88 16.23 -12.39
N ASP A 75 -3.14 16.18 -13.50
CA ASP A 75 -2.73 17.35 -14.27
C ASP A 75 -3.94 18.10 -14.84
N TYR A 76 -4.91 17.37 -15.41
CA TYR A 76 -6.11 17.96 -16.00
C TYR A 76 -7.04 18.55 -14.94
N SER A 77 -7.32 17.83 -13.86
CA SER A 77 -8.17 18.32 -12.77
C SER A 77 -7.53 19.50 -12.02
N GLY A 78 -6.21 19.45 -11.80
CA GLY A 78 -5.44 20.57 -11.25
C GLY A 78 -5.51 21.81 -12.16
N SER A 79 -5.31 21.62 -13.46
CA SER A 79 -5.41 22.71 -14.45
C SER A 79 -6.81 23.32 -14.51
N LEU A 80 -7.86 22.49 -14.49
CA LEU A 80 -9.25 22.95 -14.51
C LEU A 80 -9.58 23.78 -13.27
N THR A 81 -9.18 23.32 -12.08
CA THR A 81 -9.42 24.04 -10.82
C THR A 81 -8.64 25.35 -10.74
N MET A 82 -7.40 25.40 -11.26
CA MET A 82 -6.63 26.64 -11.36
C MET A 82 -7.26 27.66 -12.31
N VAL A 83 -7.73 27.21 -13.48
CA VAL A 83 -8.41 28.10 -14.44
C VAL A 83 -9.72 28.60 -13.85
N ALA A 84 -10.50 27.73 -13.21
CA ALA A 84 -11.74 28.12 -12.54
C ALA A 84 -11.47 29.16 -11.44
N ALA A 85 -10.48 28.94 -10.57
CA ALA A 85 -10.08 29.91 -9.55
C ALA A 85 -9.66 31.25 -10.17
N TYR A 86 -8.87 31.20 -11.25
CA TYR A 86 -8.42 32.40 -11.95
C TYR A 86 -9.57 33.19 -12.58
N VAL A 87 -10.54 32.52 -13.20
CA VAL A 87 -11.74 33.18 -13.76
C VAL A 87 -12.56 33.85 -12.66
N LEU A 88 -12.74 33.17 -11.53
CA LEU A 88 -13.50 33.71 -10.39
C LEU A 88 -12.79 34.87 -9.70
N SER A 89 -11.47 35.00 -9.87
CA SER A 89 -10.69 36.13 -9.32
C SER A 89 -11.08 37.49 -9.93
N PHE A 90 -11.73 37.51 -11.10
CA PHE A 90 -12.31 38.73 -11.69
C PHE A 90 -13.70 39.07 -11.14
N GLY A 91 -14.34 38.15 -10.41
CA GLY A 91 -15.60 38.38 -9.73
C GLY A 91 -15.43 39.34 -8.56
N ARG A 92 -16.29 40.36 -8.47
CA ARG A 92 -16.20 41.40 -7.43
C ARG A 92 -16.99 41.07 -6.16
N ASP A 93 -17.92 40.10 -6.22
CA ASP A 93 -18.74 39.76 -5.06
C ASP A 93 -17.98 38.89 -4.05
N LEU A 94 -18.35 39.04 -2.77
CA LEU A 94 -17.77 38.28 -1.66
C LEU A 94 -17.91 36.76 -1.82
N ASP A 95 -18.98 36.30 -2.48
CA ASP A 95 -19.19 34.88 -2.74
C ASP A 95 -18.18 34.31 -3.74
N TYR A 96 -17.84 35.08 -4.79
CA TYR A 96 -16.79 34.71 -5.74
C TYR A 96 -15.42 34.61 -5.06
N GLN A 97 -15.09 35.52 -4.15
CA GLN A 97 -13.82 35.49 -3.40
C GLN A 97 -13.71 34.25 -2.49
N ARG A 98 -14.82 33.84 -1.86
CA ARG A 98 -14.85 32.60 -1.04
C ARG A 98 -14.64 31.37 -1.91
N MET A 99 -15.32 31.30 -3.05
CA MET A 99 -15.17 30.20 -4.01
C MET A 99 -13.77 30.17 -4.62
N GLU A 100 -13.17 31.33 -4.90
CA GLU A 100 -11.79 31.46 -5.38
C GLU A 100 -10.81 30.81 -4.40
N LEU A 101 -10.87 31.19 -3.13
CA LEU A 101 -9.98 30.65 -2.10
C LEU A 101 -10.15 29.15 -1.90
N GLN A 102 -11.40 28.66 -1.94
CA GLN A 102 -11.70 27.23 -1.86
C GLN A 102 -11.09 26.45 -3.04
N LEU A 103 -11.18 26.98 -4.25
CA LEU A 103 -10.61 26.33 -5.44
C LEU A 103 -9.08 26.37 -5.46
N TRP A 104 -8.46 27.46 -4.98
CA TRP A 104 -7.01 27.49 -4.78
C TRP A 104 -6.55 26.45 -3.76
N ALA A 105 -7.30 26.26 -2.67
CA ALA A 105 -7.01 25.22 -1.69
C ALA A 105 -7.11 23.82 -2.30
N CYS A 106 -8.19 23.52 -3.04
CA CYS A 106 -8.35 22.25 -3.75
C CYS A 106 -7.23 22.01 -4.77
N SER A 107 -6.90 23.03 -5.56
CA SER A 107 -5.83 22.96 -6.55
C SER A 107 -4.46 22.68 -5.92
N SER A 108 -4.17 23.29 -4.76
CA SER A 108 -2.92 23.04 -4.03
C SER A 108 -2.80 21.57 -3.63
N ILE A 109 -3.87 20.96 -3.12
CA ILE A 109 -3.88 19.54 -2.76
C ILE A 109 -3.59 18.67 -3.99
N LEU A 110 -4.25 18.94 -5.12
CA LEU A 110 -4.02 18.20 -6.37
C LEU A 110 -2.57 18.32 -6.86
N LEU A 111 -1.96 19.50 -6.72
CA LEU A 111 -0.57 19.73 -7.08
C LEU A 111 0.39 18.91 -6.20
N TRP A 112 0.13 18.86 -4.88
CA TRP A 112 0.91 18.02 -3.97
C TRP A 112 0.72 16.52 -4.24
N CYS A 113 -0.49 16.08 -4.60
CA CYS A 113 -0.71 14.71 -5.06
C CYS A 113 0.08 14.41 -6.34
N ASN A 114 0.19 15.36 -7.27
CA ASN A 114 0.98 15.19 -8.47
C ASN A 114 2.49 15.07 -8.20
N LEU A 115 2.98 15.63 -7.09
CA LEU A 115 4.37 15.43 -6.66
C LEU A 115 4.69 13.93 -6.45
N LEU A 116 3.70 13.11 -6.04
CA LEU A 116 3.87 11.66 -5.91
C LEU A 116 4.21 10.99 -7.26
N ASN A 117 3.70 11.52 -8.37
CA ASN A 117 4.04 11.03 -9.71
C ASN A 117 5.44 11.47 -10.12
N VAL A 118 5.85 12.69 -9.74
CA VAL A 118 7.19 13.22 -10.03
C VAL A 118 8.28 12.43 -9.30
N ILE A 119 8.00 11.89 -8.11
CA ILE A 119 8.96 11.08 -7.35
C ILE A 119 8.97 9.59 -7.76
N MET A 120 8.04 9.16 -8.62
CA MET A 120 7.98 7.78 -9.13
C MET A 120 9.30 7.26 -9.75
N PRO A 121 10.13 8.08 -10.43
CA PRO A 121 11.39 7.63 -11.01
C PRO A 121 12.47 7.28 -9.98
N PHE A 122 12.29 7.63 -8.71
CA PHE A 122 13.22 7.24 -7.65
C PHE A 122 12.86 5.84 -7.16
N LYS A 123 13.81 4.89 -7.21
CA LYS A 123 13.54 3.48 -6.89
C LYS A 123 12.78 3.26 -5.57
N PHE A 124 13.24 3.91 -4.49
CA PHE A 124 12.60 3.76 -3.17
C PHE A 124 11.17 4.31 -3.17
N PHE A 125 10.97 5.57 -3.56
CA PHE A 125 9.67 6.22 -3.55
C PHE A 125 8.71 5.66 -4.60
N GLY A 126 9.21 5.33 -5.79
CA GLY A 126 8.43 4.76 -6.88
C GLY A 126 7.81 3.42 -6.53
N ILE A 127 8.56 2.54 -5.86
CA ILE A 127 8.01 1.26 -5.39
C ILE A 127 6.90 1.51 -4.37
N LEU A 128 7.12 2.40 -3.39
CA LEU A 128 6.09 2.76 -2.40
C LEU A 128 4.83 3.34 -3.04
N VAL A 129 4.99 4.26 -4.00
CA VAL A 129 3.88 4.89 -4.72
C VAL A 129 3.10 3.85 -5.55
N ILE A 130 3.78 2.94 -6.25
CA ILE A 130 3.13 1.87 -7.02
C ILE A 130 2.33 0.96 -6.08
N ILE A 131 2.87 0.61 -4.92
CA ILE A 131 2.17 -0.20 -3.92
C ILE A 131 0.92 0.53 -3.41
N ILE A 132 1.07 1.80 -3.00
CA ILE A 132 -0.07 2.61 -2.50
C ILE A 132 -1.17 2.69 -3.56
N TYR A 133 -0.84 2.96 -4.82
CA TYR A 133 -1.84 3.02 -5.89
C TYR A 133 -2.50 1.66 -6.15
N LYS A 134 -1.74 0.56 -6.16
CA LYS A 134 -2.32 -0.78 -6.32
C LYS A 134 -3.31 -1.11 -5.20
N MET A 135 -2.94 -0.84 -3.95
CA MET A 135 -3.80 -1.09 -2.78
C MET A 135 -5.04 -0.19 -2.78
N LEU A 136 -4.87 1.09 -3.11
CA LEU A 136 -5.97 2.06 -3.13
C LEU A 136 -6.99 1.76 -4.24
N ILE A 137 -6.53 1.33 -5.41
CA ILE A 137 -7.47 1.10 -6.51
C ILE A 137 -8.03 -0.33 -6.46
N GLY A 138 -7.21 -1.33 -6.11
CA GLY A 138 -7.56 -2.77 -6.09
C GLY A 138 -8.52 -3.18 -4.99
N ASP A 139 -8.28 -2.69 -3.78
CA ASP A 139 -8.88 -3.24 -2.58
C ASP A 139 -9.77 -2.22 -1.86
N PHE A 140 -9.32 -0.96 -1.79
CA PHE A 140 -10.03 0.08 -1.04
C PHE A 140 -11.41 0.40 -1.63
N PHE A 141 -11.58 0.56 -2.96
CA PHE A 141 -12.89 0.94 -3.52
C PHE A 141 -13.99 -0.10 -3.29
N LYS A 142 -13.67 -1.40 -3.31
CA LYS A 142 -14.65 -2.48 -3.08
C LYS A 142 -15.22 -2.40 -1.67
N PHE A 143 -14.36 -2.24 -0.67
CA PHE A 143 -14.79 -2.09 0.72
C PHE A 143 -15.37 -0.71 1.03
N PHE A 144 -14.84 0.34 0.40
CA PHE A 144 -15.38 1.70 0.52
C PHE A 144 -16.82 1.77 0.00
N ALA A 145 -17.16 1.03 -1.06
CA ALA A 145 -18.54 0.93 -1.53
C ALA A 145 -19.49 0.33 -0.47
N VAL A 146 -19.09 -0.76 0.19
CA VAL A 146 -19.84 -1.34 1.31
C VAL A 146 -19.99 -0.32 2.44
N TYR A 147 -18.91 0.40 2.77
CA TYR A 147 -18.92 1.44 3.78
C TYR A 147 -19.91 2.58 3.47
N VAL A 148 -19.93 3.11 2.25
CA VAL A 148 -20.85 4.18 1.83
C VAL A 148 -22.31 3.73 1.90
N ILE A 149 -22.64 2.51 1.47
CA ILE A 149 -24.00 1.96 1.57
C ILE A 149 -24.45 1.89 3.03
N MET A 150 -23.55 1.46 3.92
CA MET A 150 -23.82 1.37 5.36
C MET A 150 -24.02 2.75 6.00
N ILE A 151 -23.17 3.74 5.69
CA ILE A 151 -23.38 5.12 6.18
C ILE A 151 -24.73 5.64 5.71
N ALA A 152 -25.08 5.45 4.44
CA ALA A 152 -26.35 5.94 3.88
C ALA A 152 -27.56 5.35 4.64
N ALA A 153 -27.53 4.05 4.96
CA ALA A 153 -28.60 3.40 5.72
C ALA A 153 -28.74 3.97 7.15
N PHE A 154 -27.64 4.10 7.89
CA PHE A 154 -27.66 4.64 9.25
C PHE A 154 -27.95 6.15 9.28
N SER A 155 -27.50 6.89 8.27
CA SER A 155 -27.78 8.31 8.09
C SER A 155 -29.28 8.56 7.95
N GLN A 156 -29.99 7.73 7.18
CA GLN A 156 -31.44 7.84 7.04
C GLN A 156 -32.16 7.53 8.36
N ALA A 157 -31.73 6.48 9.07
CA ALA A 157 -32.31 6.14 10.38
C ALA A 157 -32.15 7.27 11.39
N ILE A 158 -30.95 7.86 11.47
CA ILE A 158 -30.65 8.96 12.39
C ILE A 158 -31.35 10.25 11.98
N PHE A 159 -31.44 10.54 10.69
CA PHE A 159 -32.23 11.67 10.18
C PHE A 159 -33.70 11.56 10.62
N CYS A 160 -34.32 10.39 10.48
CA CYS A 160 -35.69 10.15 10.94
C CYS A 160 -35.84 10.32 12.46
N LEU A 161 -34.85 9.91 13.25
CA LEU A 161 -34.87 10.08 14.71
C LEU A 161 -34.77 11.55 15.13
N PHE A 162 -33.99 12.37 14.41
CA PHE A 162 -33.86 13.80 14.69
C PHE A 162 -35.06 14.63 14.22
N GLN A 163 -35.83 14.17 13.24
CA GLN A 163 -37.06 14.84 12.78
C GLN A 163 -38.25 14.76 13.75
N MET A 164 -38.10 14.10 14.90
CA MET A 164 -39.14 14.04 15.93
C MET A 164 -38.76 14.84 17.19
N PRO A 165 -38.76 16.19 17.19
CA PRO A 165 -38.70 16.96 18.44
C PRO A 165 -40.06 17.03 19.14
N GLU A 166 -40.07 17.06 20.47
CA GLU A 166 -41.25 17.44 21.28
C GLU A 166 -41.21 18.90 21.80
N LEU A 167 -40.29 19.77 21.34
CA LEU A 167 -40.06 21.06 21.98
C LEU A 167 -40.36 22.30 21.09
N PRO A 168 -40.88 23.39 21.71
CA PRO A 168 -41.47 24.53 21.03
C PRO A 168 -40.40 25.36 20.30
N SER A 169 -40.88 26.05 19.27
CA SER A 169 -40.20 26.81 18.22
C SER A 169 -39.16 27.88 18.64
N ASP A 170 -38.81 28.02 19.92
CA ASP A 170 -37.90 29.06 20.44
C ASP A 170 -36.47 28.59 20.75
N THR A 171 -36.17 27.28 20.71
CA THR A 171 -34.79 26.77 20.88
C THR A 171 -34.02 26.50 19.59
N GLY A 172 -34.55 26.89 18.43
CA GLY A 172 -33.95 26.59 17.14
C GLY A 172 -34.08 25.10 16.85
N GLY A 173 -35.19 24.71 16.21
CA GLY A 173 -35.30 23.38 15.62
C GLY A 173 -34.06 23.14 14.78
N ILE A 174 -33.28 22.13 15.12
CA ILE A 174 -32.10 21.79 14.36
C ILE A 174 -32.64 21.09 13.11
N ASP A 175 -32.82 21.84 12.04
CA ASP A 175 -33.08 21.30 10.71
C ASP A 175 -31.82 20.56 10.26
N VAL A 176 -31.70 19.30 10.68
CA VAL A 176 -30.61 18.44 10.25
C VAL A 176 -30.92 18.02 8.82
N ASP A 177 -30.25 18.61 7.82
CA ASP A 177 -30.37 18.14 6.44
C ASP A 177 -29.93 16.67 6.31
N PRO A 178 -30.48 15.87 5.38
CA PRO A 178 -30.04 14.48 5.15
C PRO A 178 -28.53 14.36 4.90
N LEU A 179 -27.95 15.32 4.19
CA LEU A 179 -26.52 15.35 3.90
C LEU A 179 -25.68 15.72 5.13
N GLN A 180 -26.20 16.58 6.02
CA GLN A 180 -25.52 16.87 7.28
C GLN A 180 -25.51 15.65 8.19
N ALA A 181 -26.61 14.90 8.28
CA ALA A 181 -26.66 13.63 9.01
C ALA A 181 -25.66 12.61 8.44
N PHE A 182 -25.51 12.54 7.12
CA PHE A 182 -24.54 11.68 6.46
C PHE A 182 -23.09 12.05 6.83
N LEU A 183 -22.72 13.32 6.64
CA LEU A 183 -21.37 13.80 6.94
C LEU A 183 -21.04 13.67 8.43
N LYS A 184 -22.03 13.89 9.30
CA LYS A 184 -21.89 13.72 10.74
C LYS A 184 -21.46 12.30 11.11
N LEU A 185 -22.07 11.28 10.50
CA LEU A 185 -21.69 9.89 10.77
C LEU A 185 -20.29 9.54 10.27
N VAL A 186 -19.84 10.20 9.19
CA VAL A 186 -18.45 10.09 8.73
C VAL A 186 -17.50 10.65 9.79
N TRP A 187 -17.75 11.82 10.35
CA TRP A 187 -16.90 12.39 11.41
C TRP A 187 -16.89 11.51 12.67
N VAL A 188 -18.05 11.00 13.07
CA VAL A 188 -18.17 10.06 14.19
C VAL A 188 -17.38 8.78 13.97
N SER A 189 -17.38 8.25 12.73
CA SER A 189 -16.57 7.08 12.39
C SER A 189 -15.06 7.32 12.46
N LEU A 190 -14.63 8.58 12.26
CA LEU A 190 -13.24 9.01 12.35
C LEU A 190 -12.83 9.37 13.79
N GLY A 191 -13.76 9.29 14.75
CA GLY A 191 -13.50 9.49 16.18
C GLY A 191 -13.93 10.85 16.73
N ASP A 192 -14.62 11.69 15.95
CA ASP A 192 -15.16 12.96 16.43
C ASP A 192 -16.54 12.77 17.07
N VAL A 193 -16.63 12.90 18.39
CA VAL A 193 -17.85 12.62 19.18
C VAL A 193 -18.19 13.81 20.07
N ASP A 194 -18.64 14.92 19.48
CA ASP A 194 -18.97 16.14 20.22
C ASP A 194 -20.49 16.32 20.48
N ASP A 195 -21.31 15.33 20.07
CA ASP A 195 -22.77 15.46 19.98
C ASP A 195 -23.58 14.90 21.16
N ALA A 196 -22.94 14.65 22.31
CA ALA A 196 -23.64 14.15 23.49
C ALA A 196 -24.83 15.04 23.91
N GLY A 197 -24.71 16.35 23.68
CA GLY A 197 -25.80 17.31 23.92
C GLY A 197 -27.00 17.12 22.99
N LEU A 198 -26.78 16.78 21.71
CA LEU A 198 -27.85 16.64 20.72
C LEU A 198 -28.70 15.38 20.96
N ILE A 199 -28.06 14.29 21.39
CA ILE A 199 -28.74 13.03 21.69
C ILE A 199 -29.75 13.21 22.83
N SER A 200 -29.43 14.07 23.80
CA SER A 200 -30.29 14.33 24.97
C SER A 200 -31.55 15.15 24.66
N VAL A 201 -31.61 15.84 23.52
CA VAL A 201 -32.72 16.70 23.09
C VAL A 201 -33.71 15.95 22.19
N THR A 202 -33.37 14.73 21.77
CA THR A 202 -34.22 13.91 20.90
C THR A 202 -35.37 13.28 21.70
N ARG A 203 -36.54 13.05 21.07
CA ARG A 203 -37.73 12.47 21.72
C ARG A 203 -37.48 11.14 22.41
N GLU A 204 -36.66 10.27 21.80
CA GLU A 204 -36.27 8.98 22.36
C GLU A 204 -34.74 8.89 22.48
N PRO A 205 -34.14 9.45 23.55
CA PRO A 205 -32.69 9.53 23.69
C PRO A 205 -32.04 8.13 23.78
N ASN A 206 -32.74 7.17 24.38
CA ASN A 206 -32.25 5.80 24.53
C ASN A 206 -32.14 5.06 23.18
N LEU A 207 -33.12 5.26 22.29
CA LEU A 207 -33.11 4.66 20.95
C LEU A 207 -32.00 5.27 20.09
N THR A 208 -31.89 6.59 20.09
CA THR A 208 -30.84 7.33 19.38
C THR A 208 -29.46 6.93 19.85
N LEU A 209 -29.23 6.87 21.17
CA LEU A 209 -27.97 6.40 21.75
C LEU A 209 -27.65 4.96 21.32
N THR A 210 -28.65 4.07 21.32
CA THR A 210 -28.45 2.67 20.91
C THR A 210 -28.04 2.56 19.44
N VAL A 211 -28.72 3.28 18.54
CA VAL A 211 -28.37 3.30 17.11
C VAL A 211 -26.97 3.87 16.89
N TYR A 212 -26.61 4.94 17.60
CA TYR A 212 -25.26 5.52 17.57
C TYR A 212 -24.18 4.55 18.06
N MET A 213 -24.42 3.83 19.15
CA MET A 213 -23.49 2.82 19.68
C MET A 213 -23.29 1.66 18.70
N ILE A 214 -24.37 1.19 18.07
CA ILE A 214 -24.30 0.16 17.02
C ILE A 214 -23.49 0.69 15.83
N TRP A 215 -23.73 1.92 15.40
CA TRP A 215 -22.97 2.55 14.31
C TRP A 215 -21.47 2.65 14.63
N VAL A 216 -21.09 3.14 15.81
CA VAL A 216 -19.68 3.30 16.20
C VAL A 216 -18.96 1.94 16.21
N MET A 217 -19.58 0.92 16.81
CA MET A 217 -19.01 -0.44 16.84
C MET A 217 -18.86 -1.02 15.43
N LEU A 218 -19.92 -0.94 14.63
CA LEU A 218 -19.94 -1.49 13.28
C LEU A 218 -18.98 -0.76 12.34
N SER A 219 -18.97 0.58 12.38
CA SER A 219 -18.09 1.42 11.57
C SER A 219 -16.62 1.18 11.92
N THR A 220 -16.28 0.99 13.19
CA THR A 220 -14.91 0.67 13.60
C THR A 220 -14.48 -0.70 13.07
N VAL A 221 -15.34 -1.71 13.13
CA VAL A 221 -15.06 -3.03 12.53
C VAL A 221 -14.91 -2.91 11.01
N LEU A 222 -15.79 -2.18 10.34
CA LEU A 222 -15.72 -1.96 8.88
C LEU A 222 -14.47 -1.20 8.45
N LEU A 223 -14.09 -0.14 9.17
CA LEU A 223 -12.90 0.66 8.88
C LEU A 223 -11.61 -0.11 9.16
N ILE A 224 -11.56 -0.91 10.23
CA ILE A 224 -10.43 -1.81 10.48
C ILE A 224 -10.35 -2.89 9.39
N ASN A 225 -11.48 -3.46 8.97
CA ASN A 225 -11.51 -4.45 7.89
C ASN A 225 -11.10 -3.85 6.53
N LEU A 226 -11.46 -2.59 6.26
CA LEU A 226 -10.98 -1.80 5.12
C LEU A 226 -9.45 -1.57 5.19
N LEU A 227 -8.91 -1.35 6.39
CA LEU A 227 -7.53 -0.94 6.61
C LEU A 227 -6.55 -2.13 6.67
N ILE A 228 -6.98 -3.30 7.14
CA ILE A 228 -6.07 -4.42 7.47
C ILE A 228 -6.27 -5.66 6.58
N ALA A 229 -7.52 -6.05 6.26
CA ALA A 229 -7.80 -7.41 5.79
C ALA A 229 -7.26 -7.71 4.38
N MET A 230 -7.39 -6.79 3.43
CA MET A 230 -6.82 -6.95 2.09
C MET A 230 -5.43 -6.30 1.98
N MET A 231 -5.20 -5.19 2.68
CA MET A 231 -3.89 -4.51 2.65
C MET A 231 -2.74 -5.41 3.12
N GLY A 232 -2.96 -6.24 4.15
CA GLY A 232 -1.90 -7.12 4.68
C GLY A 232 -1.45 -8.21 3.70
N GLN A 233 -2.37 -8.84 2.98
CA GLN A 233 -2.06 -9.94 2.05
C GLN A 233 -1.53 -9.42 0.72
N THR A 234 -2.16 -8.37 0.17
CA THR A 234 -1.72 -7.72 -1.07
C THR A 234 -0.33 -7.11 -0.91
N PHE A 235 -0.02 -6.47 0.22
CA PHE A 235 1.32 -5.87 0.44
C PHE A 235 2.45 -6.90 0.39
N THR A 236 2.27 -8.07 1.03
CA THR A 236 3.31 -9.11 1.07
C THR A 236 3.46 -9.83 -0.26
N SER A 237 2.36 -10.10 -0.98
CA SER A 237 2.40 -10.79 -2.28
C SER A 237 2.90 -9.87 -3.40
N ASP A 238 2.47 -8.60 -3.40
CA ASP A 238 2.79 -7.68 -4.49
C ASP A 238 4.20 -7.09 -4.37
N MET A 239 4.82 -7.07 -3.18
CA MET A 239 6.15 -6.48 -3.00
C MET A 239 7.23 -7.18 -3.84
N GLU A 240 7.19 -8.50 -3.96
CA GLU A 240 8.18 -9.27 -4.71
C GLU A 240 8.09 -8.99 -6.22
N ASP A 241 6.88 -8.90 -6.76
CA ASP A 241 6.63 -8.59 -8.18
C ASP A 241 6.78 -7.10 -8.52
N THR A 242 6.54 -6.21 -7.55
CA THR A 242 6.54 -4.75 -7.80
C THR A 242 7.94 -4.19 -8.06
N HIS A 243 8.99 -4.86 -7.58
CA HIS A 243 10.37 -4.53 -7.97
C HIS A 243 10.59 -4.61 -9.48
N GLY A 244 10.02 -5.63 -10.14
CA GLY A 244 10.02 -5.76 -11.60
C GLY A 244 9.09 -4.74 -12.27
N ALA A 245 7.91 -4.51 -11.68
CA ALA A 245 6.94 -3.56 -12.19
C ALA A 245 7.48 -2.11 -12.24
N TRP A 246 8.34 -1.70 -11.30
CA TRP A 246 8.95 -0.36 -11.29
C TRP A 246 9.95 -0.14 -12.43
N VAL A 247 10.61 -1.20 -12.92
CA VAL A 247 11.60 -1.07 -14.01
C VAL A 247 10.95 -0.54 -15.29
N PHE A 248 9.68 -0.88 -15.53
CA PHE A 248 8.99 -0.48 -16.76
C PHE A 248 8.71 1.04 -16.83
N PRO A 249 8.06 1.69 -15.83
CA PRO A 249 7.94 3.15 -15.78
C PRO A 249 9.30 3.86 -15.83
N PHE A 250 10.30 3.32 -15.14
CA PHE A 250 11.65 3.89 -15.13
C PHE A 250 12.30 3.84 -16.52
N ALA A 251 12.30 2.67 -17.17
CA ALA A 251 12.86 2.50 -18.51
C ALA A 251 12.15 3.38 -19.55
N HIS A 252 10.81 3.46 -19.48
CA HIS A 252 10.03 4.34 -20.34
C HIS A 252 10.43 5.81 -20.19
N LEU A 253 10.61 6.27 -18.96
CA LEU A 253 11.05 7.63 -18.67
C LEU A 253 12.45 7.89 -19.24
N VAL A 254 13.39 6.97 -19.00
CA VAL A 254 14.77 7.07 -19.50
C VAL A 254 14.78 7.18 -21.03
N LEU A 255 14.08 6.30 -21.73
CA LEU A 255 13.98 6.32 -23.20
C LEU A 255 13.29 7.59 -23.70
N THR A 256 12.31 8.11 -22.96
CA THR A 256 11.60 9.34 -23.32
C THR A 256 12.51 10.55 -23.20
N TYR A 257 13.34 10.62 -22.15
CA TYR A 257 14.35 11.67 -22.03
C TYR A 257 15.49 11.50 -23.04
N GLU A 258 15.93 10.27 -23.31
CA GLU A 258 16.93 9.97 -24.33
C GLU A 258 16.52 10.52 -25.70
N LYS A 259 15.25 10.35 -26.09
CA LYS A 259 14.69 10.93 -27.32
C LYS A 259 14.65 12.46 -27.35
N MET A 260 14.70 13.13 -26.19
CA MET A 260 14.74 14.60 -26.11
C MET A 260 16.17 15.16 -26.18
N LEU A 261 17.21 14.32 -26.07
CA LEU A 261 18.60 14.76 -26.22
C LEU A 261 18.93 15.02 -27.70
N SER A 262 19.83 15.99 -27.92
CA SER A 262 20.39 16.22 -29.26
C SER A 262 21.27 15.05 -29.69
N PRO A 263 21.42 14.79 -31.01
CA PRO A 263 22.25 13.69 -31.51
C PRO A 263 23.71 13.75 -31.02
N GLN A 264 24.25 14.96 -30.83
CA GLN A 264 25.60 15.18 -30.30
C GLN A 264 25.71 14.73 -28.83
N ASN A 265 24.72 15.04 -28.01
CA ASN A 265 24.71 14.64 -26.60
C ASN A 265 24.47 13.14 -26.43
N MET A 266 23.63 12.54 -27.30
CA MET A 266 23.40 11.10 -27.32
C MET A 266 24.68 10.33 -27.68
N ALA A 267 25.43 10.79 -28.69
CA ALA A 267 26.72 10.20 -29.04
C ALA A 267 27.76 10.34 -27.92
N ARG A 268 27.76 11.46 -27.19
CA ARG A 268 28.69 11.71 -26.08
C ARG A 268 28.42 10.85 -24.84
N HIS A 269 27.15 10.54 -24.54
CA HIS A 269 26.75 9.78 -23.35
C HIS A 269 26.40 8.31 -23.66
N ARG A 270 26.72 7.82 -24.86
CA ARG A 270 26.50 6.43 -25.26
C ARG A 270 27.34 5.50 -24.39
N THR A 271 26.71 4.46 -23.84
CA THR A 271 27.41 3.43 -23.07
C THR A 271 27.77 2.24 -23.96
N GLY A 272 28.84 1.53 -23.61
CA GLY A 272 29.37 0.40 -24.38
C GLY A 272 30.70 0.72 -25.07
N VAL A 273 31.52 -0.31 -25.29
CA VAL A 273 32.76 -0.20 -26.06
C VAL A 273 32.43 -0.56 -27.50
N PRO A 274 32.98 0.13 -28.53
CA PRO A 274 32.84 -0.33 -29.90
C PRO A 274 33.33 -1.79 -29.99
N GLY A 275 32.44 -2.70 -30.38
CA GLY A 275 32.81 -4.09 -30.58
C GLY A 275 33.87 -4.18 -31.68
N HIS A 276 34.94 -4.92 -31.43
CA HIS A 276 35.83 -5.29 -32.51
C HIS A 276 35.04 -6.20 -33.45
N ALA A 277 34.71 -5.70 -34.64
CA ALA A 277 34.23 -6.55 -35.70
C ALA A 277 35.30 -7.62 -35.95
N GLU A 278 35.00 -8.89 -35.64
CA GLU A 278 35.83 -9.99 -36.07
C GLU A 278 35.92 -9.91 -37.60
N SER A 279 37.15 -9.69 -38.07
CA SER A 279 37.46 -9.65 -39.48
C SER A 279 37.40 -11.08 -40.02
N ASP A 280 36.21 -11.58 -40.29
CA ASP A 280 36.05 -12.72 -41.18
C ASP A 280 36.46 -12.26 -42.58
N GLY A 281 37.67 -12.65 -42.97
CA GLY A 281 38.42 -12.10 -44.11
C GLY A 281 37.89 -12.50 -45.49
N ASN A 282 36.58 -12.57 -45.72
CA ASN A 282 36.07 -13.03 -47.02
C ASN A 282 34.78 -12.39 -47.56
N THR A 283 34.41 -11.18 -47.16
CA THR A 283 33.31 -10.46 -47.81
C THR A 283 33.74 -9.06 -48.23
N THR A 284 34.03 -8.91 -49.52
CA THR A 284 34.31 -7.65 -50.24
C THR A 284 33.05 -6.81 -50.50
N ASP A 285 32.13 -6.78 -49.54
CA ASP A 285 30.90 -5.99 -49.68
C ASP A 285 30.93 -4.83 -48.68
N GLU A 286 31.46 -3.70 -49.15
CA GLU A 286 31.58 -2.44 -48.41
C GLU A 286 30.20 -1.87 -47.98
N SER A 287 29.10 -2.41 -48.53
CA SER A 287 27.73 -1.95 -48.28
C SER A 287 27.10 -2.47 -46.97
N LEU A 288 27.70 -3.49 -46.34
CA LEU A 288 27.26 -4.10 -45.08
C LEU A 288 27.92 -3.52 -43.82
N ARG A 289 28.80 -2.52 -43.94
CA ARG A 289 29.24 -1.68 -42.79
C ARG A 289 28.11 -0.74 -42.36
N ARG A 290 27.02 -1.29 -41.85
CA ARG A 290 25.95 -0.51 -41.22
C ARG A 290 25.96 -0.74 -39.72
N GLU A 291 26.35 0.34 -39.06
CA GLU A 291 26.28 0.61 -37.62
C GLU A 291 27.28 -0.15 -36.74
N PRO A 292 28.15 0.56 -36.00
CA PRO A 292 28.99 -0.07 -34.99
C PRO A 292 28.11 -0.77 -33.94
N PHE A 293 28.24 -2.09 -33.84
CA PHE A 293 27.74 -2.88 -32.73
C PHE A 293 28.55 -2.49 -31.48
N TYR A 294 27.86 -2.05 -30.43
CA TYR A 294 28.47 -1.74 -29.14
C TYR A 294 28.12 -2.86 -28.17
N GLU A 295 29.14 -3.45 -27.55
CA GLU A 295 28.95 -4.48 -26.53
C GLU A 295 28.79 -3.80 -25.17
N ILE A 296 27.66 -4.07 -24.50
CA ILE A 296 27.48 -3.69 -23.10
C ILE A 296 28.18 -4.76 -22.27
N VAL A 297 29.37 -4.45 -21.76
CA VAL A 297 30.13 -5.36 -20.89
C VAL A 297 29.46 -5.41 -19.50
N VAL A 298 28.41 -6.22 -19.34
CA VAL A 298 27.73 -6.48 -18.05
C VAL A 298 28.56 -7.45 -17.19
N GLN A 299 29.88 -7.28 -17.12
CA GLN A 299 30.70 -8.22 -16.35
C GLN A 299 30.60 -8.01 -14.84
N GLU A 300 30.47 -6.78 -14.37
CA GLU A 300 30.57 -6.50 -12.93
C GLU A 300 29.31 -6.94 -12.15
N ASN A 301 28.12 -6.69 -12.69
CA ASN A 301 26.86 -7.10 -12.05
C ASN A 301 26.63 -8.61 -12.17
N ARG A 302 27.04 -9.26 -13.27
CA ARG A 302 26.92 -10.71 -13.44
C ARG A 302 27.88 -11.48 -12.52
N LYS A 303 29.09 -10.96 -12.29
CA LYS A 303 30.02 -11.51 -11.28
C LYS A 303 29.44 -11.39 -9.87
N LYS A 304 28.94 -10.21 -9.48
CA LYS A 304 28.30 -10.00 -8.17
C LYS A 304 27.07 -10.89 -7.96
N LEU A 305 26.23 -11.06 -8.99
CA LEU A 305 25.04 -11.93 -8.92
C LEU A 305 25.43 -13.41 -8.81
N ASN A 306 26.43 -13.85 -9.57
CA ASN A 306 26.96 -15.22 -9.48
C ASN A 306 27.62 -15.48 -8.12
N GLU A 307 28.36 -14.52 -7.57
CA GLU A 307 28.95 -14.61 -6.23
C GLU A 307 27.87 -14.67 -5.14
N GLN A 308 26.79 -13.88 -5.25
CA GLN A 308 25.67 -13.90 -4.31
C GLN A 308 24.87 -15.21 -4.39
N SER A 309 24.61 -15.73 -5.60
CA SER A 309 23.94 -17.02 -5.80
C SER A 309 24.75 -18.15 -5.19
N LYS A 310 26.06 -18.16 -5.43
CA LYS A 310 26.98 -19.18 -4.91
C LYS A 310 27.10 -19.12 -3.38
N ALA A 311 27.17 -17.92 -2.80
CA ALA A 311 27.15 -17.73 -1.35
C ALA A 311 25.85 -18.17 -0.69
N MET A 312 24.71 -18.05 -1.39
CA MET A 312 23.41 -18.50 -0.90
C MET A 312 23.27 -20.03 -0.96
N GLU A 313 23.76 -20.67 -2.02
CA GLU A 313 23.86 -22.14 -2.13
C GLU A 313 24.78 -22.73 -1.05
N ASP A 314 25.96 -22.14 -0.82
CA ASP A 314 26.89 -22.59 0.22
C ASP A 314 26.27 -22.50 1.62
N ARG A 315 25.51 -21.44 1.92
CA ARG A 315 24.78 -21.31 3.20
C ARG A 315 23.68 -22.38 3.36
N ARG A 316 22.95 -22.69 2.29
CA ARG A 316 21.91 -23.73 2.31
C ARG A 316 22.51 -25.12 2.52
N SER A 317 23.64 -25.38 1.86
CA SER A 317 24.43 -26.61 2.00
C SER A 317 24.95 -26.77 3.43
N HIS A 318 25.54 -25.72 4.00
CA HIS A 318 26.08 -25.74 5.36
C HIS A 318 24.98 -25.96 6.40
N LYS A 319 23.79 -25.36 6.21
CA LYS A 319 22.64 -25.57 7.08
C LYS A 319 22.13 -27.02 7.01
N MET A 320 22.03 -27.61 5.82
CA MET A 320 21.66 -29.02 5.66
C MET A 320 22.66 -29.98 6.34
N VAL A 321 23.97 -29.68 6.25
CA VAL A 321 25.00 -30.47 6.93
C VAL A 321 24.89 -30.32 8.45
N LEU A 322 24.67 -29.09 8.96
CA LEU A 322 24.45 -28.85 10.39
C LEU A 322 23.21 -29.59 10.91
N ASP A 323 22.10 -29.53 10.19
CA ASP A 323 20.86 -30.22 10.56
C ASP A 323 21.06 -31.75 10.56
N ALA A 324 21.81 -32.28 9.59
CA ALA A 324 22.14 -33.71 9.53
C ALA A 324 23.08 -34.15 10.68
N VAL A 325 24.10 -33.35 11.01
CA VAL A 325 25.01 -33.61 12.14
C VAL A 325 24.27 -33.54 13.47
N GLN A 326 23.35 -32.58 13.61
CA GLN A 326 22.56 -32.41 14.81
C GLN A 326 21.56 -33.56 14.98
N SER A 327 20.87 -33.96 13.90
CA SER A 327 20.01 -35.15 13.87
C SER A 327 20.76 -36.43 14.23
N TYR A 328 21.99 -36.60 13.73
CA TYR A 328 22.85 -37.74 14.10
C TYR A 328 23.28 -37.69 15.58
N GLY A 329 23.59 -36.50 16.09
CA GLY A 329 23.91 -36.29 17.51
C GLY A 329 22.76 -36.62 18.45
N ASP A 330 21.53 -36.24 18.08
CA ASP A 330 20.33 -36.54 18.84
C ASP A 330 20.02 -38.04 18.86
N GLY A 331 20.16 -38.74 17.72
CA GLY A 331 20.00 -40.19 17.66
C GLY A 331 21.03 -40.97 18.48
N MET A 332 22.28 -40.49 18.53
CA MET A 332 23.31 -41.05 19.42
C MET A 332 22.95 -40.87 20.90
N ARG A 333 22.33 -39.75 21.26
CA ARG A 333 21.89 -39.47 22.64
C ARG A 333 20.79 -40.42 23.07
N GLU A 334 19.80 -40.64 22.20
CA GLU A 334 18.70 -41.58 22.42
C GLU A 334 19.20 -43.04 22.56
N CYS A 335 20.18 -43.43 21.73
CA CYS A 335 20.83 -44.75 21.85
C CYS A 335 21.61 -44.90 23.18
N THR A 336 22.20 -43.80 23.66
CA THR A 336 22.92 -43.80 24.95
C THR A 336 21.95 -43.87 26.14
N GLU A 337 20.80 -43.21 26.05
CA GLU A 337 19.75 -43.26 27.07
C GLU A 337 19.09 -44.64 27.14
N THR A 338 18.83 -45.27 25.99
CA THR A 338 18.33 -46.65 25.94
C THR A 338 19.35 -47.67 26.46
N LEU A 339 20.64 -47.50 26.16
CA LEU A 339 21.70 -48.31 26.74
C LEU A 339 21.79 -48.17 28.27
N LYS A 340 21.67 -46.94 28.79
CA LYS A 340 21.62 -46.71 30.25
C LYS A 340 20.39 -47.36 30.87
N ALA A 341 19.23 -47.25 30.24
CA ALA A 341 18.00 -47.89 30.71
C ALA A 341 18.13 -49.43 30.73
N MET A 342 18.73 -50.02 29.69
CA MET A 342 19.04 -51.46 29.67
C MET A 342 20.02 -51.85 30.77
N GLN A 343 21.03 -51.03 31.05
CA GLN A 343 21.99 -51.30 32.13
C GLN A 343 21.32 -51.28 33.50
N TYR A 344 20.44 -50.30 33.77
CA TYR A 344 19.65 -50.28 35.00
C TYR A 344 18.73 -51.50 35.12
N ALA A 345 18.06 -51.90 34.04
CA ALA A 345 17.22 -53.09 34.04
C ALA A 345 18.04 -54.38 34.31
N MET A 346 19.28 -54.46 33.80
CA MET A 346 20.17 -55.58 34.12
C MET A 346 20.60 -55.59 35.59
N GLU A 347 20.90 -54.44 36.18
CA GLU A 347 21.23 -54.33 37.62
C GLU A 347 20.03 -54.74 38.49
N GLU A 348 18.81 -54.33 38.11
CA GLU A 348 17.58 -54.67 38.83
C GLU A 348 17.30 -56.19 38.80
N VAL A 349 17.49 -56.83 37.64
CA VAL A 349 17.39 -58.30 37.51
C VAL A 349 18.48 -59.01 38.34
N GLU A 350 19.68 -58.45 38.42
CA GLU A 350 20.76 -59.03 39.21
C GLU A 350 20.48 -58.93 40.72
N ASP A 351 19.87 -57.84 41.17
CA ASP A 351 19.44 -57.68 42.56
C ASP A 351 18.21 -58.53 42.92
N GLU A 352 17.24 -58.69 42.01
CA GLU A 352 16.16 -59.68 42.18
C GLU A 352 16.73 -61.10 42.31
N ARG A 353 17.72 -61.46 41.49
CA ARG A 353 18.39 -62.76 41.58
C ARG A 353 19.09 -62.96 42.92
N LYS A 354 19.75 -61.93 43.47
CA LYS A 354 20.38 -61.98 44.80
C LYS A 354 19.33 -62.15 45.92
N ASN A 355 18.20 -61.47 45.83
CA ASN A 355 17.10 -61.58 46.79
C ASN A 355 16.39 -62.94 46.71
N LEU A 356 16.28 -63.53 45.52
CA LEU A 356 15.77 -64.90 45.38
C LEU A 356 16.73 -65.93 45.98
N PHE A 357 18.04 -65.68 45.86
CA PHE A 357 19.07 -66.52 46.48
C PHE A 357 19.10 -66.40 48.01
N SER A 358 18.87 -65.21 48.60
CA SER A 358 18.78 -65.06 50.06
C SER A 358 17.52 -65.74 50.62
N SER A 359 16.36 -65.55 49.97
CA SER A 359 15.11 -66.17 50.41
C SER A 359 15.10 -67.71 50.27
N THR A 360 15.80 -68.28 49.30
CA THR A 360 15.99 -69.74 49.21
C THR A 360 16.97 -70.29 50.23
N VAL A 361 17.96 -69.50 50.67
CA VAL A 361 18.82 -69.83 51.81
C VAL A 361 18.03 -69.79 53.12
N ASP A 362 17.15 -68.81 53.31
CA ASP A 362 16.27 -68.72 54.48
C ASP A 362 15.20 -69.82 54.51
N ALA A 363 14.61 -70.19 53.36
CA ALA A 363 13.68 -71.32 53.28
C ALA A 363 14.33 -72.66 53.66
N LYS A 364 15.61 -72.87 53.29
CA LYS A 364 16.39 -74.03 53.75
C LYS A 364 16.79 -73.95 55.22
N ALA A 365 16.85 -72.76 55.82
CA ALA A 365 17.05 -72.60 57.26
C ALA A 365 15.77 -72.92 58.07
N VAL A 366 14.58 -72.68 57.50
CA VAL A 366 13.28 -72.99 58.13
C VAL A 366 12.93 -74.48 58.10
N GLU A 367 13.38 -75.26 57.10
CA GLU A 367 13.23 -76.73 57.11
C GLU A 367 14.16 -77.44 58.13
N GLY A 368 15.02 -76.70 58.83
CA GLY A 368 16.00 -77.23 59.80
C GLY A 368 15.56 -77.26 61.27
N VAL A 369 14.33 -76.86 61.63
CA VAL A 369 13.91 -76.74 63.04
C VAL A 369 12.61 -77.51 63.32
N GLY A 370 12.78 -78.73 63.87
CA GLY A 370 11.95 -79.52 64.80
C GLY A 370 10.41 -79.44 64.74
N GLY A 371 9.65 -80.52 64.72
CA GLY A 371 9.83 -81.80 65.41
C GLY A 371 8.72 -82.01 66.46
N TRP A 372 7.96 -83.11 66.30
CA TRP A 372 7.17 -83.86 67.30
C TRP A 372 5.74 -83.39 67.70
N LEU A 373 4.75 -84.00 67.01
CA LEU A 373 3.53 -84.75 67.47
C LEU A 373 2.62 -84.25 68.62
N PRO A 374 1.36 -84.72 68.73
CA PRO A 374 0.57 -85.57 67.82
C PRO A 374 -0.63 -84.89 67.15
#